data_AF-A0ABD6LG68-F1
#
_entry.id   AF-A0ABD6LG68-F1
#
_cell.length_a   1.000
_cell.length_b   1.000
_cell.length_c   1.000
_cell.angle_alpha   90.00
_cell.angle_beta   90.00
_cell.angle_gamma   90.00
#
_symmetry.space_group_name_H-M   'P 1'
#
loop_
_entity.id
_entity.type
_entity.pdbx_description
1 polymer ?
#
loop_
_entity_poly.entity_id
_entity_poly.type
_entity_poly.pdbx_seq_one_letter_code
_entity_poly.pdbx_strand_id
1 'polypeptide(L)'
;MNRLYQMSQKEYQGLLQVAKEQVPLGIYAIEKQGYAELRCDKCSSVTQLKDLTRQFKAQGFRVHANKGGQLMEGGADGAEGALMSAT
;
A
#
# COMPACT_ATOMS: atom_id res chain seq x y z
N MET A 1 -11.36 13.62 14.34
CA MET A 1 -11.65 14.54 13.22
C MET A 1 -11.43 13.77 11.92
N ASN A 2 -12.49 13.24 11.29
CA ASN A 2 -12.36 12.51 10.01
C ASN A 2 -12.70 13.47 8.87
N ARG A 3 -11.67 14.13 8.32
CA ARG A 3 -11.86 15.00 7.14
C ARG A 3 -11.81 14.12 5.90
N LEU A 4 -12.98 13.74 5.41
CA LEU A 4 -13.11 12.98 4.17
C LEU A 4 -13.11 13.99 3.02
N TYR A 5 -12.00 14.07 2.30
CA TYR A 5 -11.84 14.98 1.19
C TYR A 5 -12.26 14.29 -0.10
N GLN A 6 -13.12 14.96 -0.86
CA GLN A 6 -13.40 14.58 -2.25
C GLN A 6 -12.45 15.37 -3.15
N MET A 7 -11.85 14.69 -4.11
CA MET A 7 -10.90 15.29 -5.05
C MET A 7 -10.99 14.58 -6.40
N SER A 8 -10.59 15.28 -7.45
CA SER A 8 -10.48 14.68 -8.78
C SER A 8 -9.32 13.69 -8.84
N GLN A 9 -9.36 12.74 -9.79
CA GLN A 9 -8.27 11.78 -9.98
C GLN A 9 -6.92 12.48 -10.27
N LYS A 10 -6.94 13.64 -10.93
CA LYS A 10 -5.73 14.43 -11.22
C LYS A 10 -5.09 14.98 -9.95
N GLU A 11 -5.89 15.54 -9.05
CA GLU A 11 -5.40 16.04 -7.76
C GLU A 11 -4.86 14.91 -6.90
N TYR A 12 -5.54 13.76 -6.89
CA TYR A 12 -5.06 12.57 -6.20
C TYR A 12 -3.69 12.10 -6.72
N GLN A 13 -3.49 12.08 -8.03
CA GLN A 13 -2.20 11.73 -8.64
C GLN A 13 -1.09 12.70 -8.22
N GLY A 14 -1.39 14.00 -8.15
CA GLY A 14 -0.44 14.99 -7.64
C GLY A 14 -0.04 14.72 -6.19
N LEU A 15 -1.02 14.44 -5.32
CA LEU A 15 -0.75 14.11 -3.91
C LEU A 15 0.02 12.79 -3.74
N LEU A 16 -0.28 11.78 -4.56
CA LEU A 16 0.47 10.53 -4.59
C LEU A 16 1.97 10.76 -4.89
N GLN A 17 2.29 11.66 -5.82
CA GLN A 17 3.67 12.00 -6.14
C GLN A 17 4.37 12.66 -4.94
N VAL A 18 3.71 13.64 -4.31
CA VAL A 18 4.25 14.30 -3.12
C VAL A 18 4.46 13.29 -1.99
N ALA A 19 3.50 12.42 -1.72
CA ALA A 19 3.61 11.38 -0.70
C ALA A 19 4.77 10.40 -1.00
N LYS A 20 4.95 10.04 -2.27
CA LYS A 20 6.06 9.21 -2.72
C LYS A 20 7.42 9.84 -2.43
N GLU A 21 7.57 11.13 -2.68
CA GLU A 21 8.83 11.85 -2.40
C GLU A 21 9.17 11.91 -0.91
N GLN A 22 8.15 12.01 -0.05
CA GLN A 22 8.32 12.11 1.41
C GLN A 22 8.73 10.79 2.08
N VAL A 23 8.47 9.65 1.43
CA VAL A 23 8.71 8.31 1.98
C VAL A 23 9.77 7.58 1.15
N PRO A 24 11.07 7.71 1.47
CA PRO A 24 12.14 7.09 0.68
C PRO A 24 12.09 5.54 0.69
N LEU A 25 11.68 4.95 1.82
CA LEU A 25 11.47 3.51 1.99
C LEU A 25 10.24 3.33 2.88
N GLY A 26 9.16 2.73 2.36
CA GLY A 26 7.91 2.62 3.12
C GLY A 26 6.64 2.71 2.28
N ILE A 27 5.49 2.71 2.96
CA ILE A 27 4.16 2.82 2.35
C ILE A 27 3.71 4.28 2.39
N TYR A 28 3.34 4.82 1.24
CA TYR A 28 2.93 6.21 1.11
C TYR A 28 1.44 6.39 0.78
N ALA A 29 0.76 5.34 0.31
CA ALA A 29 -0.68 5.34 0.15
C ALA A 29 -1.26 3.92 0.14
N ILE A 30 -2.53 3.81 0.53
CA ILE A 30 -3.34 2.60 0.36
C ILE A 30 -4.69 2.97 -0.26
N GLU A 31 -5.23 2.12 -1.12
CA GLU A 31 -6.54 2.31 -1.75
C GLU A 31 -7.44 1.10 -1.52
N LYS A 32 -8.73 1.35 -1.33
CA LYS A 32 -9.75 0.29 -1.27
C LYS A 32 -11.11 0.86 -1.68
N GLN A 33 -11.78 0.18 -2.63
CA GLN A 33 -13.17 0.47 -3.01
C GLN A 33 -13.44 1.96 -3.33
N GLY A 34 -12.50 2.64 -3.99
CA GLY A 34 -12.64 4.06 -4.35
C GLY A 34 -12.23 5.06 -3.27
N TYR A 35 -11.82 4.59 -2.10
CA TYR A 35 -11.18 5.40 -1.08
C TYR A 35 -9.66 5.27 -1.17
N ALA A 36 -8.98 6.40 -1.02
CA ALA A 36 -7.54 6.47 -0.93
C ALA A 36 -7.15 7.10 0.41
N GLU A 37 -6.26 6.44 1.13
CA GLU A 37 -5.61 6.96 2.33
C GLU A 37 -4.14 7.22 2.03
N LEU A 38 -3.73 8.48 2.15
CA LEU A 38 -2.32 8.86 2.11
C LEU A 38 -1.70 8.55 3.48
N ARG A 39 -0.54 7.90 3.46
CA ARG A 39 0.16 7.44 4.66
C ARG A 39 1.63 7.88 4.59
N CYS A 40 2.29 7.92 5.74
CA CYS A 40 3.71 8.25 5.84
C CYS A 40 4.47 7.16 6.62
N ASP A 41 4.17 5.89 6.33
CA ASP A 41 4.74 4.75 7.05
C ASP A 41 6.17 4.50 6.55
N LYS A 42 7.14 5.14 7.20
CA LYS A 42 8.56 4.93 6.92
C LYS A 42 9.01 3.58 7.49
N CYS A 43 9.56 2.74 6.63
CA CYS A 43 10.12 1.46 7.02
C CYS A 43 11.64 1.59 7.16
N SER A 44 12.21 0.91 8.16
CA SER A 44 13.67 0.87 8.34
C SER A 44 14.32 -0.22 7.49
N SER A 45 13.54 -1.19 7.00
CA SER A 45 14.03 -2.31 6.19
C SER A 45 13.04 -2.76 5.12
N VAL A 46 13.55 -3.47 4.11
CA VAL A 46 12.73 -4.06 3.04
C VAL A 46 11.84 -5.19 3.54
N THR A 47 12.31 -5.96 4.54
CA THR A 47 11.52 -7.05 5.15
C THR A 47 10.28 -6.49 5.84
N GLN A 48 10.43 -5.44 6.65
CA GLN A 48 9.32 -4.76 7.29
C GLN A 48 8.31 -4.23 6.26
N LEU A 49 8.79 -3.69 5.14
CA LEU A 49 7.94 -3.22 4.06
C LEU A 49 7.14 -4.37 3.41
N LYS A 50 7.77 -5.52 3.19
CA LYS A 50 7.10 -6.71 2.63
C LYS A 50 6.01 -7.21 3.56
N ASP A 51 6.28 -7.28 4.86
CA ASP A 51 5.31 -7.73 5.87
C ASP A 51 4.09 -6.79 5.90
N LEU A 52 4.31 -5.48 5.97
CA LEU A 52 3.23 -4.49 5.93
C LEU A 52 2.43 -4.57 4.63
N THR A 53 3.13 -4.67 3.50
CA THR A 53 2.48 -4.80 2.19
C THR A 53 1.60 -6.05 2.14
N ARG A 54 2.07 -7.18 2.68
CA ARG A 54 1.29 -8.42 2.76
C ARG A 54 0.07 -8.27 3.65
N GLN A 55 0.20 -7.63 4.82
CA GLN A 55 -0.91 -7.37 5.74
C GLN A 55 -2.01 -6.54 5.09
N PHE A 56 -1.65 -5.43 4.42
CA PHE A 56 -2.63 -4.58 3.75
C PHE A 56 -3.26 -5.27 2.53
N LYS A 57 -2.49 -6.02 1.75
CA LYS A 57 -3.03 -6.82 0.65
C LYS A 57 -4.00 -7.90 1.13
N ALA A 58 -3.70 -8.57 2.24
CA ALA A 58 -4.59 -9.56 2.85
C ALA A 58 -5.92 -8.96 3.30
N GLN A 59 -5.93 -7.68 3.69
CA GLN A 59 -7.14 -6.92 4.03
C GLN A 59 -7.89 -6.37 2.79
N GLY A 60 -7.37 -6.62 1.58
CA GLY A 60 -7.95 -6.19 0.31
C GLY A 60 -7.60 -4.76 -0.11
N PHE A 61 -6.53 -4.17 0.44
CA PHE A 61 -6.03 -2.86 0.01
C PHE A 61 -5.04 -3.00 -1.15
N ARG A 62 -5.10 -2.04 -2.07
CA ARG A 62 -4.02 -1.76 -3.03
C ARG A 62 -2.99 -0.89 -2.34
N VAL A 63 -1.74 -1.35 -2.31
CA VAL A 63 -0.66 -0.70 -1.54
C VAL A 63 0.31 -0.01 -2.49
N HIS A 64 0.62 1.26 -2.18
CA HIS A 64 1.63 2.05 -2.86
C HIS A 64 2.84 2.25 -1.93
N ALA A 65 4.00 1.77 -2.36
CA ALA A 65 5.18 1.73 -1.53
C ALA A 65 6.47 1.95 -2.33
N ASN A 66 7.47 2.53 -1.64
CA ASN A 66 8.83 2.68 -2.12
C ASN A 66 9.73 1.65 -1.45
N LYS A 67 10.56 0.96 -2.24
CA LYS A 67 11.45 -0.11 -1.76
C LYS A 67 12.87 0.35 -1.41
N GLY A 68 13.14 1.67 -1.42
CA GLY A 68 14.50 2.19 -1.44
C GLY A 68 15.20 1.81 -2.75
N GLY A 69 16.18 2.57 -3.21
CA GLY A 69 16.82 2.32 -4.50
C GLY A 69 17.56 0.99 -4.59
N GLN A 70 16.88 -0.11 -4.97
CA GLN A 70 17.46 -1.21 -5.73
C GLN A 70 16.38 -2.05 -6.44
N LEU A 71 16.63 -2.26 -7.74
CA LEU A 71 15.92 -3.13 -8.67
C LEU A 71 15.99 -4.59 -8.20
N MET A 72 14.86 -5.30 -8.14
CA MET A 72 14.64 -6.62 -8.77
C MET A 72 13.30 -7.27 -8.34
N GLU A 73 12.92 -8.24 -9.16
CA GLU A 73 11.59 -8.70 -9.53
C GLU A 73 10.83 -9.55 -8.50
N GLY A 74 9.57 -9.82 -8.85
CA GLY A 74 9.02 -11.16 -8.70
C GLY A 74 8.41 -11.50 -7.34
N GLY A 75 7.14 -11.89 -7.36
CA GLY A 75 6.47 -12.43 -6.19
C GLY A 75 4.97 -12.23 -6.26
N ALA A 76 4.36 -12.80 -7.30
CA ALA A 76 2.99 -13.23 -7.22
C ALA A 76 2.93 -14.31 -6.14
N ASP A 77 2.19 -14.09 -5.07
CA ASP A 77 1.61 -15.18 -4.30
C ASP A 77 0.17 -14.79 -4.07
N GLY A 78 -0.64 -15.28 -5.01
CA GLY A 78 -2.08 -15.26 -4.97
C GLY A 78 -2.61 -16.07 -3.79
N ALA A 79 -3.87 -15.78 -3.51
CA ALA A 79 -4.77 -16.46 -2.60
C ALA A 79 -4.47 -17.96 -2.36
N GLU A 80 -4.31 -18.31 -1.09
CA GLU A 80 -4.93 -19.53 -0.56
C GLU A 80 -5.83 -19.12 0.60
N GLY A 81 -7.00 -18.60 0.23
CA GLY A 81 -8.20 -18.72 1.04
C GLY A 81 -8.99 -19.92 0.52
N ALA A 82 -8.83 -21.06 1.16
CA ALA A 82 -9.77 -22.17 1.06
C ALA A 82 -10.05 -22.67 2.47
N LEU A 83 -11.07 -22.07 3.09
CA LEU A 83 -11.79 -22.68 4.19
C LEU A 83 -12.40 -23.98 3.66
N MET A 84 -11.96 -25.13 4.18
CA MET A 84 -12.77 -26.34 4.16
C MET A 84 -12.97 -26.79 5.61
N SER A 85 -14.08 -26.35 6.18
CA SER A 85 -14.69 -26.99 7.34
C SER A 85 -15.85 -27.83 6.83
N ALA A 86 -15.88 -29.10 7.24
CA ALA A 86 -17.06 -29.85 7.72
C ALA A 86 -16.99 -31.33 7.30
N THR A 87 -16.70 -32.19 8.27
CA THR A 87 -17.34 -33.50 8.42
C THR A 87 -17.91 -33.52 9.84
#